data_AF-A0A9N9ZE81-F1
#
_entry.id   AF-A0A9N9ZE81-F1
#
_cell.length_a   1.000
_cell.length_b   1.000
_cell.length_c   1.000
_cell.angle_alpha   90.00
_cell.angle_beta   90.00
_cell.angle_gamma   90.00
#
_symmetry.space_group_name_H-M   'P 1'
#
loop_
_entity.id
_entity.type
_entity.pdbx_description
1 polymer ?
#
loop_
_entity_poly.entity_id
_entity_poly.type
_entity_poly.pdbx_seq_one_letter_code
_entity_poly.pdbx_strand_id
1 'polypeptide(L)'
;MEWKSDYISIWFFPRYNIPADITSGNPDPSTWYLPGAKFNGGSGCNIDSYFKSHNVIFTNTFCGDWAGSVWDQNAECSALASTCEDYVSNNPAAFKDAYWLVNSVKVYTQQSNVTHATRSPQAFMS
;
A
#
# COMPACT_ATOMS: atom_id res chain seq x y z
N MET A 1 -4.84 0.53 1.78
CA MET A 1 -4.92 -0.75 1.04
C MET A 1 -5.85 -1.65 1.83
N GLU A 2 -6.77 -2.33 1.15
CA GLU A 2 -7.55 -3.44 1.68
C GLU A 2 -7.14 -4.71 0.94
N TRP A 3 -6.86 -5.77 1.68
CA TRP A 3 -6.52 -7.08 1.13
C TRP A 3 -7.53 -8.12 1.63
N LYS A 4 -8.20 -8.79 0.68
CA LYS A 4 -9.13 -9.92 0.88
C LYS A 4 -8.73 -11.07 -0.05
N SER A 5 -9.28 -12.25 0.21
CA SER A 5 -9.11 -13.43 -0.66
C SER A 5 -9.58 -13.20 -2.10
N ASP A 6 -10.54 -12.30 -2.30
CA ASP A 6 -11.10 -12.02 -3.63
C ASP A 6 -10.41 -10.87 -4.36
N TYR A 7 -9.71 -9.97 -3.65
CA TYR A 7 -9.09 -8.79 -4.26
C TYR A 7 -8.09 -8.07 -3.35
N ILE A 8 -7.27 -7.23 -3.97
CA ILE A 8 -6.49 -6.18 -3.30
C ILE A 8 -6.93 -4.82 -3.86
N SER A 9 -7.31 -3.89 -3.00
CA SER A 9 -7.73 -2.54 -3.38
C SER A 9 -6.83 -1.49 -2.75
N ILE A 10 -6.50 -0.44 -3.51
CA ILE A 10 -5.61 0.65 -3.09
C ILE A 10 -6.32 1.99 -3.33
N TRP A 11 -6.30 2.83 -2.29
CA TRP A 11 -6.83 4.18 -2.31
C TRP A 11 -5.71 5.17 -2.03
N PHE A 12 -5.76 6.30 -2.73
CA PHE A 12 -5.02 7.50 -2.40
C PHE A 12 -6.02 8.58 -2.01
N PHE A 13 -5.91 9.09 -0.80
CA PHE A 13 -6.73 10.20 -0.29
C PHE A 13 -5.89 11.48 -0.28
N PRO A 14 -6.24 12.52 -1.07
CA PRO A 14 -5.53 13.79 -0.98
C PRO A 14 -5.74 14.39 0.42
N ARG A 15 -4.78 15.22 0.88
CA ARG A 15 -4.74 15.70 2.28
C ARG A 15 -6.03 16.37 2.76
N TYR A 16 -6.78 17.00 1.85
CA TYR A 16 -8.03 17.70 2.14
C TYR A 16 -9.28 16.79 2.13
N ASN A 17 -9.16 15.51 1.76
CA ASN A 17 -10.28 14.59 1.60
C ASN A 17 -9.96 13.20 2.15
N ILE A 18 -9.48 13.15 3.40
CA ILE A 18 -9.25 11.90 4.13
C ILE A 18 -10.56 11.50 4.83
N PRO A 19 -11.09 10.29 4.58
CA PRO A 19 -12.27 9.77 5.28
C PRO A 19 -12.15 9.84 6.82
N ALA A 20 -13.22 10.27 7.49
CA ALA A 20 -13.20 10.54 8.93
C ALA A 20 -12.99 9.26 9.78
N ASP A 21 -13.49 8.13 9.30
CA ASP A 21 -13.30 6.79 9.85
C ASP A 21 -11.81 6.36 9.87
N ILE A 22 -11.01 6.76 8.88
CA ILE A 22 -9.54 6.59 8.91
C ILE A 22 -8.92 7.42 10.03
N THR A 23 -9.31 8.69 10.15
CA THR A 23 -8.74 9.60 11.16
C THR A 23 -9.13 9.22 12.59
N SER A 24 -10.35 8.69 12.78
CA SER A 24 -10.83 8.18 14.07
C SER A 24 -10.29 6.78 14.41
N GLY A 25 -9.58 6.14 13.48
CA GLY A 25 -8.94 4.84 13.68
C GLY A 25 -9.89 3.64 13.55
N ASN A 26 -11.06 3.81 12.93
CA ASN A 26 -12.04 2.76 12.68
C ASN A 26 -12.37 2.68 11.18
N PRO A 27 -11.40 2.36 10.31
CA PRO A 27 -11.59 2.43 8.86
C PRO A 27 -12.64 1.41 8.36
N ASP A 28 -13.57 1.89 7.54
CA ASP A 28 -14.58 1.12 6.80
C ASP A 28 -14.47 1.41 5.30
N PRO A 29 -13.71 0.58 4.55
CA PRO A 29 -13.53 0.73 3.12
C PRO A 29 -14.83 0.67 2.29
N SER A 30 -15.93 0.13 2.82
CA SER A 30 -17.20 0.04 2.08
C SER A 30 -17.86 1.39 1.88
N THR A 31 -17.49 2.39 2.68
CA THR A 31 -18.01 3.76 2.61
C THR A 31 -17.14 4.70 1.77
N TRP A 32 -15.96 4.25 1.33
CA TRP A 32 -15.03 5.06 0.57
C TRP A 32 -15.42 5.13 -0.92
N TYR A 33 -14.91 6.13 -1.63
CA TYR A 33 -15.04 6.20 -3.09
C TYR A 33 -14.24 5.10 -3.80
N LEU A 34 -14.38 5.00 -5.12
CA LEU A 34 -13.72 3.96 -5.90
C LEU A 34 -12.19 3.94 -5.69
N PRO A 35 -11.58 2.76 -5.52
CA PRO A 35 -10.13 2.67 -5.41
C PRO A 35 -9.47 3.14 -6.71
N GLY A 36 -8.29 3.76 -6.57
CA GLY A 36 -7.46 4.12 -7.74
C GLY A 36 -6.90 2.88 -8.44
N ALA A 37 -6.76 1.77 -7.71
CA ALA A 37 -6.41 0.48 -8.27
C ALA A 37 -7.14 -0.65 -7.55
N LYS A 38 -7.69 -1.59 -8.32
CA LYS A 38 -8.33 -2.82 -7.81
C LYS A 38 -7.82 -4.03 -8.58
N PHE A 39 -7.11 -4.90 -7.89
CA PHE A 39 -6.59 -6.16 -8.40
C PHE A 39 -7.56 -7.27 -8.00
N ASN A 40 -8.42 -7.69 -8.92
CA ASN A 40 -9.42 -8.72 -8.66
C ASN A 40 -8.82 -10.12 -8.83
N GLY A 41 -9.16 -11.01 -7.91
CA GLY A 41 -9.05 -12.45 -8.09
C GLY A 41 -10.15 -13.00 -9.01
N GLY A 42 -10.21 -14.32 -9.11
CA GLY A 42 -11.20 -15.06 -9.91
C GLY A 42 -10.57 -16.26 -10.60
N SER A 43 -11.18 -16.69 -11.72
CA SER A 43 -10.74 -17.89 -12.46
C SER A 43 -9.29 -17.83 -12.94
N GLY A 44 -8.73 -16.63 -13.15
CA GLY A 44 -7.33 -16.43 -13.55
C GLY A 44 -6.37 -16.06 -12.43
N CYS A 45 -6.84 -15.84 -11.20
CA CYS A 45 -5.99 -15.43 -10.08
C CYS A 45 -6.62 -15.81 -8.74
N ASN A 46 -6.02 -16.77 -8.05
CA ASN A 46 -6.28 -17.03 -6.65
C ASN A 46 -5.34 -16.15 -5.80
N ILE A 47 -5.84 -15.04 -5.26
CA ILE A 47 -5.04 -14.08 -4.48
C ILE A 47 -4.29 -14.79 -3.35
N ASP A 48 -4.96 -15.66 -2.60
CA ASP A 48 -4.36 -16.34 -1.44
C ASP A 48 -3.25 -17.33 -1.81
N SER A 49 -3.18 -17.75 -3.08
CA SER A 49 -2.09 -18.60 -3.58
C SER A 49 -0.82 -17.81 -3.87
N TYR A 50 -0.94 -16.54 -4.28
CA TYR A 50 0.20 -15.71 -4.71
C TYR A 50 0.65 -14.68 -3.67
N PHE A 51 -0.26 -14.20 -2.83
CA PHE A 51 0.03 -13.18 -1.81
C PHE A 51 0.06 -13.82 -0.42
N LYS A 52 1.16 -13.62 0.31
CA LYS A 52 1.41 -14.17 1.65
C LYS A 52 1.68 -13.02 2.62
N SER A 53 2.06 -13.34 3.85
CA SER A 53 2.44 -12.32 4.83
C SER A 53 3.46 -11.35 4.25
N HIS A 54 3.07 -10.08 4.11
CA HIS A 54 3.92 -9.03 3.57
C HIS A 54 4.68 -8.30 4.68
N ASN A 55 5.86 -7.79 4.32
CA ASN A 55 6.55 -6.76 5.10
C ASN A 55 6.27 -5.40 4.47
N VAL A 56 6.05 -4.38 5.30
CA VAL A 56 5.95 -2.99 4.84
C VAL A 56 7.36 -2.44 4.68
N ILE A 57 7.71 -2.01 3.47
CA ILE A 57 9.06 -1.52 3.13
C ILE A 57 8.95 -0.09 2.62
N PHE A 58 9.73 0.82 3.20
CA PHE A 58 9.99 2.15 2.66
C PHE A 58 11.42 2.16 2.13
N THR A 59 11.59 2.51 0.85
CA THR A 59 12.90 2.61 0.22
C THR A 59 12.92 3.79 -0.73
N ASN A 60 14.11 4.35 -0.95
CA ASN A 60 14.40 5.26 -2.04
C ASN A 60 15.68 4.75 -2.68
N THR A 61 15.56 4.12 -3.84
CA THR A 61 16.70 3.60 -4.60
C THR A 61 16.92 4.46 -5.83
N PHE A 62 18.15 4.50 -6.31
CA PHE A 62 18.53 5.24 -7.50
C PHE A 62 18.85 4.27 -8.64
N CYS A 63 18.48 4.66 -9.85
CA CYS A 63 18.81 3.96 -11.09
C CYS A 63 18.40 2.48 -11.06
N GLY A 64 19.38 1.57 -11.11
CA GLY A 64 19.17 0.14 -11.03
C GLY A 64 18.30 -0.39 -12.18
N ASP A 65 17.70 -1.56 -11.94
CA ASP A 65 17.02 -2.34 -12.96
C ASP A 65 15.91 -1.57 -13.70
N TRP A 66 15.22 -0.66 -13.00
CA TRP A 66 14.13 0.10 -13.61
C TRP A 66 14.54 1.53 -13.97
N ALA A 67 14.77 2.42 -12.99
CA ALA A 67 14.97 3.83 -13.29
C ALA A 67 16.21 4.08 -14.17
N GLY A 68 17.25 3.25 -14.03
CA GLY A 68 18.43 3.29 -14.89
C GLY A 68 18.12 2.81 -16.30
N SER A 69 17.40 1.69 -16.46
CA SER A 69 17.11 1.09 -17.78
C SER A 69 16.17 1.92 -18.66
N VAL A 70 15.37 2.81 -18.05
CA VAL A 70 14.46 3.72 -18.78
C VAL A 70 14.97 5.16 -18.85
N TRP A 71 16.14 5.46 -18.28
CA TRP A 71 16.70 6.83 -18.22
C TRP A 71 16.78 7.48 -19.60
N ASP A 72 17.38 6.78 -20.56
CA ASP A 72 17.57 7.27 -21.95
C ASP A 72 16.27 7.37 -22.74
N GLN A 73 15.19 6.76 -22.25
CA GLN A 73 13.88 6.80 -22.89
C GLN A 73 13.07 8.02 -22.45
N ASN A 74 13.48 8.68 -21.37
CA ASN A 74 12.85 9.90 -20.89
C ASN A 74 13.64 11.14 -21.36
N ALA A 75 13.00 12.03 -22.11
CA ALA A 75 13.65 13.18 -22.72
C ALA A 75 14.17 14.18 -21.67
N GLU A 76 13.48 14.33 -20.55
CA GLU A 76 13.90 15.22 -19.46
C GLU A 76 15.15 14.67 -18.75
N CYS A 77 15.18 13.38 -18.43
CA CYS A 77 16.29 12.71 -17.75
C CYS A 77 17.53 12.60 -18.64
N SER A 78 17.38 12.12 -19.88
CA SER A 78 18.49 11.97 -20.83
C SER A 78 19.19 13.29 -21.19
N ALA A 79 18.50 14.42 -21.05
CA ALA A 79 19.10 15.75 -21.21
C ALA A 79 19.99 16.17 -20.01
N LEU A 80 19.83 15.54 -18.84
CA LEU A 80 20.58 15.89 -17.63
C LEU A 80 21.94 15.20 -17.56
N ALA A 81 22.03 13.96 -18.02
CA ALA A 81 23.27 13.19 -18.14
C ALA A 81 23.08 12.00 -19.08
N SER A 82 24.19 11.48 -19.62
CA SER A 82 24.20 10.30 -20.48
C SER A 82 23.76 9.01 -19.78
N THR A 83 23.88 8.92 -18.45
CA THR A 83 23.40 7.80 -17.65
C THR A 83 22.77 8.29 -16.35
N CYS A 84 21.88 7.48 -15.78
CA CYS A 84 21.28 7.77 -14.48
C CYS A 84 22.36 7.88 -13.38
N GLU A 85 23.33 6.97 -13.39
CA GLU A 85 24.40 6.90 -12.40
C GLU A 85 25.31 8.13 -12.45
N ASP A 86 25.62 8.62 -13.65
CA ASP A 86 26.37 9.87 -13.83
C ASP A 86 25.62 11.06 -13.23
N TYR A 87 24.30 11.15 -13.43
CA TYR A 87 23.52 12.22 -12.84
C TYR A 87 23.49 12.13 -11.32
N VAL A 88 23.15 10.96 -10.77
CA VAL A 88 22.97 10.76 -9.32
C VAL A 88 24.28 11.00 -8.56
N SER A 89 25.40 10.49 -9.06
CA SER A 89 26.71 10.62 -8.40
C SER A 89 27.22 12.06 -8.37
N ASN A 90 26.94 12.85 -9.41
CA ASN A 90 27.50 14.19 -9.57
C ASN A 90 26.56 15.33 -9.13
N ASN A 91 25.28 15.05 -8.84
CA ASN A 91 24.28 16.08 -8.54
C ASN A 91 23.57 15.86 -7.19
N PRO A 92 24.30 15.74 -6.05
CA PRO A 92 23.69 15.43 -4.76
C PRO A 92 22.61 16.42 -4.31
N ALA A 93 22.76 17.71 -4.67
CA ALA A 93 21.81 18.75 -4.33
C ALA A 93 20.43 18.58 -5.00
N ALA A 94 20.34 17.83 -6.11
CA ALA A 94 19.09 17.55 -6.79
C ALA A 94 18.14 16.68 -5.95
N PHE A 95 18.67 15.93 -4.99
CA PHE A 95 17.91 14.94 -4.21
C PHE A 95 17.52 15.44 -2.81
N LYS A 96 17.65 16.75 -2.53
CA LYS A 96 17.27 17.33 -1.22
C LYS A 96 15.81 17.05 -0.83
N ASP A 97 14.93 16.89 -1.82
CA ASP A 97 13.50 16.65 -1.64
C ASP A 97 13.13 15.15 -1.78
N ALA A 98 14.12 14.26 -1.91
CA ALA A 98 13.92 12.82 -2.12
C ALA A 98 13.85 12.05 -0.78
N TYR A 99 12.87 12.39 0.06
CA TYR A 99 12.66 11.77 1.39
C TYR A 99 11.19 11.47 1.67
N TRP A 100 10.95 10.58 2.64
CA TRP A 100 9.61 10.29 3.17
C TRP A 100 9.39 11.02 4.49
N LEU A 101 8.28 11.76 4.61
CA LEU A 101 7.80 12.30 5.88
C LEU A 101 6.51 11.58 6.30
N VAL A 102 6.65 10.57 7.17
CA VAL A 102 5.55 9.65 7.52
C VAL A 102 4.90 10.08 8.83
N ASN A 103 3.61 10.46 8.78
CA ASN A 103 2.85 10.79 10.00
C ASN A 103 2.51 9.53 10.82
N SER A 104 2.06 8.45 10.16
CA SER A 104 1.76 7.19 10.84
C SER A 104 1.64 6.05 9.84
N VAL A 105 2.00 4.84 10.28
CA VAL A 105 1.62 3.58 9.62
C VAL A 105 0.71 2.82 10.59
N LYS A 106 -0.50 2.48 10.15
CA LYS A 106 -1.49 1.74 10.94
C LYS A 106 -1.95 0.53 10.14
N VAL A 107 -1.93 -0.63 10.76
CA VAL A 107 -2.37 -1.90 10.15
C VAL A 107 -3.57 -2.41 10.94
N TYR A 108 -4.64 -2.76 10.22
CA TYR A 108 -5.89 -3.23 10.78
C TYR A 108 -6.15 -4.64 10.28
N THR A 109 -6.70 -5.50 11.14
CA THR A 109 -7.25 -6.80 10.73
C THR A 109 -8.77 -6.71 10.69
N GLN A 110 -9.38 -7.45 9.77
CA GLN A 110 -10.84 -7.58 9.79
C GLN A 110 -11.23 -8.31 11.08
N GLN A 111 -12.22 -7.78 11.78
CA GLN A 111 -12.82 -8.51 12.88
C GLN A 111 -13.50 -9.75 12.29
N SER A 112 -13.01 -10.93 12.67
CA SER A 112 -13.79 -12.15 12.46
C SER A 112 -15.11 -11.94 13.20
N ASN A 113 -16.23 -11.97 12.48
CA ASN A 113 -17.54 -12.14 13.11
C ASN A 113 -17.55 -13.53 13.75
N VAL A 114 -16.89 -13.67 14.90
CA VAL A 114 -17.13 -14.80 15.79
C VAL A 114 -18.53 -14.55 16.31
N THR A 115 -19.52 -15.11 15.62
CA THR A 115 -20.83 -15.37 16.24
C THR A 115 -20.51 -16.08 17.54
N HIS A 116 -20.61 -15.37 18.66
CA HIS A 116 -20.72 -16.02 19.95
C HIS A 116 -21.97 -16.88 19.86
N ALA A 117 -21.79 -18.18 19.58
CA ALA A 117 -22.83 -19.14 19.89
C ALA A 117 -23.07 -18.97 21.39
N THR A 118 -24.21 -18.39 21.73
CA THR A 118 -24.68 -18.21 23.10
C THR A 118 -24.64 -19.59 23.74
N ARG A 119 -23.61 -19.89 24.54
CA ARG A 119 -23.63 -21.08 25.38
C ARG A 119 -24.73 -20.84 26.41
N SER A 120 -25.81 -21.60 26.28
CA SER A 120 -26.84 -21.68 27.31
C SER A 120 -26.17 -21.97 28.66
N PRO A 121 -26.54 -21.30 29.76
CA PRO A 121 -25.96 -21.60 31.06
C PRO A 121 -26.31 -23.05 31.42
N GLN A 122 -25.29 -23.93 31.50
CA GLN A 122 -25.46 -25.19 32.21
C GLN A 122 -25.57 -24.85 33.69
N ALA A 123 -26.79 -24.98 34.23
CA ALA A 123 -27.02 -24.95 35.65
C ALA A 123 -26.25 -26.10 36.30
N PHE A 124 -25.26 -25.77 37.13
CA PHE A 124 -24.78 -26.67 38.16
C PHE A 124 -25.79 -26.63 39.30
N MET A 125 -26.59 -27.68 39.43
CA MET A 125 -27.27 -27.99 40.70
C MET A 125 -26.24 -28.66 41.61
N SER A 126 -26.22 -28.18 42.86
CA SER A 126 -25.38 -28.60 43.99
C SER A 126 -25.37 -30.09 44.26
#